data_AF-A0A1T1J5L2-F1
#
_entry.id   AF-A0A1T1J5L2-F1
#
_cell.length_a   1.000
_cell.length_b   1.000
_cell.length_c   1.000
_cell.angle_alpha   90.00
_cell.angle_beta   90.00
_cell.angle_gamma   90.00
#
_symmetry.space_group_name_H-M   'P 1'
#
loop_
_entity.id
_entity.type
_entity.pdbx_description
1 polymer ?
#
loop_
_entity_poly.entity_id
_entity_poly.type
_entity_poly.pdbx_seq_one_letter_code
_entity_poly.pdbx_strand_id
1 'polypeptide(L)' 'MRKIKRATPETYRNVFDLDVNGQRVLEHLTMVFCKDSFVPDDKGGERQTSYNLGAHGVINFIVNQINRANDPNYKEEVND' A
#
# COMPACT_ATOMS: atom_id res chain seq x y z
N MET A 1 -15.14 -23.05 13.62
CA MET A 1 -14.47 -22.07 12.73
C MET A 1 -14.90 -20.67 13.09
N ARG A 2 -13.95 -19.76 13.36
CA ARG A 2 -14.25 -18.35 13.64
C ARG A 2 -14.67 -17.68 12.32
N LYS A 3 -15.89 -17.14 12.23
CA LYS A 3 -16.34 -16.37 11.06
C LYS A 3 -15.62 -15.02 11.07
N ILE A 4 -14.48 -14.94 10.40
CA ILE A 4 -13.73 -13.69 10.24
C ILE A 4 -14.51 -12.80 9.28
N LYS A 5 -14.94 -11.63 9.73
CA LYS A 5 -15.58 -10.63 8.89
C LYS A 5 -14.55 -10.05 7.92
N ARG A 6 -14.98 -9.66 6.71
CA ARG A 6 -14.12 -8.99 5.74
C ARG A 6 -13.60 -7.68 6.32
N ALA A 7 -12.34 -7.37 6.06
CA ALA A 7 -11.75 -6.08 6.45
C ALA A 7 -12.47 -4.92 5.73
N THR A 8 -12.82 -3.89 6.49
CA THR A 8 -13.39 -2.62 6.02
C THR A 8 -12.31 -1.54 5.99
N PRO A 9 -12.49 -0.40 5.30
CA PRO A 9 -11.59 0.76 5.41
C PRO A 9 -11.21 1.10 6.86
N GLU A 10 -12.20 1.13 7.76
CA GLU A 10 -11.99 1.34 9.20
C GLU A 10 -11.11 0.26 9.85
N THR A 11 -11.18 -0.98 9.39
CA THR A 11 -10.28 -2.05 9.87
C THR A 11 -8.82 -1.73 9.52
N TYR A 12 -8.56 -1.24 8.31
CA TYR A 12 -7.21 -0.83 7.90
C TYR A 12 -6.73 0.37 8.71
N ARG A 13 -7.56 1.39 8.90
CA ARG A 13 -7.23 2.55 9.75
C ARG A 13 -6.90 2.12 11.18
N ASN A 14 -7.74 1.30 11.80
CA ASN A 14 -7.52 0.86 13.18
C ASN A 14 -6.19 0.12 13.34
N VAL A 15 -5.82 -0.71 12.36
CA VAL A 15 -4.59 -1.52 12.43
C VAL A 15 -3.36 -0.71 12.00
N PHE A 16 -3.41 0.03 10.91
CA PHE A 16 -2.22 0.61 10.28
C PHE A 16 -2.05 2.12 10.52
N ASP A 17 -3.10 2.82 10.98
CA ASP A 17 -3.07 4.27 11.24
C ASP A 17 -3.15 4.59 12.74
N LEU A 18 -3.87 3.79 13.54
CA LEU A 18 -4.05 4.03 14.98
C LEU A 18 -3.19 3.15 15.90
N ASP A 19 -2.70 1.99 15.43
CA ASP A 19 -1.81 1.11 16.19
C ASP A 19 -0.34 1.32 15.77
N VAL A 20 0.51 1.64 16.75
CA VAL A 20 1.94 1.91 16.56
C VAL A 20 2.69 0.73 15.92
N ASN A 21 2.30 -0.51 16.22
CA ASN A 21 2.94 -1.68 15.63
C ASN A 21 2.51 -1.87 14.18
N GLY A 22 1.27 -1.55 13.84
CA GLY A 22 0.83 -1.57 12.45
C GLY A 22 1.49 -0.48 11.62
N GLN A 23 1.66 0.73 12.17
CA GLN A 23 2.43 1.79 11.51
C GLN A 23 3.87 1.34 11.20
N ARG A 24 4.58 0.74 12.17
CA ARG A 24 5.93 0.18 11.97
C ARG A 24 5.97 -0.88 10.89
N VAL A 25 4.96 -1.76 10.85
CA VAL A 25 4.85 -2.78 9.80
C VAL A 25 4.63 -2.14 8.44
N LEU A 26 3.72 -1.17 8.33
CA LEU A 26 3.45 -0.48 7.06
C LEU A 26 4.70 0.26 6.54
N GLU A 27 5.43 0.94 7.42
CA GLU A 27 6.69 1.60 7.08
C GLU A 27 7.75 0.59 6.61
N HIS A 28 7.88 -0.54 7.31
CA HIS A 28 8.80 -1.61 6.89
C HIS A 28 8.42 -2.21 5.54
N LEU A 29 7.12 -2.48 5.30
CA LEU A 29 6.64 -2.97 4.01
C LEU A 29 6.92 -1.95 2.89
N THR A 30 6.74 -0.66 3.16
CA THR A 30 7.07 0.42 2.22
C THR A 30 8.56 0.40 1.88
N MET A 31 9.46 0.27 2.86
CA MET A 31 10.90 0.18 2.58
C MET A 31 11.29 -1.06 1.77
N VAL A 32 10.60 -2.19 1.98
CA VAL A 32 10.92 -3.46 1.29
C VAL A 32 10.39 -3.47 -0.14
N PHE A 33 9.16 -2.97 -0.35
CA PHE A 33 8.41 -3.15 -1.59
C PHE A 33 8.26 -1.88 -2.42
N CYS A 34 8.32 -0.69 -1.81
CA CYS A 34 8.28 0.59 -2.51
C CYS A 34 9.68 1.12 -2.86
N LYS A 35 10.53 0.27 -3.45
CA LYS A 35 11.83 0.69 -4.01
C LYS A 35 11.62 1.54 -5.28
N ASP A 36 12.62 2.33 -5.64
CA ASP A 36 12.59 3.26 -6.78
C ASP A 36 11.92 2.63 -8.01
N SER A 37 10.86 3.28 -8.50
CA SER A 37 10.04 2.73 -9.57
C SER A 37 10.79 2.61 -10.90
N PHE A 38 11.86 3.40 -11.10
CA PHE A 38 12.64 3.41 -12.33
C PHE A 38 14.03 2.81 -12.10
N VAL A 39 14.27 1.64 -12.69
CA VAL A 39 15.61 1.05 -12.76
C VAL A 39 16.19 1.32 -14.14
N PRO A 40 17.36 1.98 -14.25
CA PRO A 40 17.98 2.26 -15.54
C PRO A 40 18.27 0.98 -16.35
N ASP A 41 18.25 1.10 -17.67
CA ASP A 41 18.33 -0.03 -18.61
C ASP A 41 19.62 -0.87 -18.49
N ASP A 42 20.70 -0.30 -17.96
CA ASP A 42 21.97 -0.98 -17.71
C ASP A 42 21.90 -2.04 -16.59
N LYS A 43 20.80 -2.10 -15.83
CA LYS A 43 20.59 -3.03 -14.71
C LYS A 43 19.33 -3.90 -14.81
N GLY A 44 18.80 -4.08 -16.02
CA GLY A 44 17.63 -4.94 -16.26
C GLY A 44 16.31 -4.23 -16.52
N GLY A 45 16.34 -2.89 -16.66
CA GLY A 45 15.31 -2.06 -17.30
C GLY A 45 13.85 -2.37 -16.97
N GLU A 46 13.00 -2.37 -17.99
CA GLU A 46 11.53 -2.46 -17.94
C GLU A 46 10.96 -3.58 -17.05
N ARG A 47 11.63 -4.73 -16.95
CA ARG A 47 11.15 -5.86 -16.11
C ARG A 47 11.23 -5.54 -14.63
N GLN A 48 12.32 -4.89 -14.19
CA GLN A 48 12.48 -4.52 -12.80
C GLN A 48 11.55 -3.35 -12.43
N THR A 49 11.34 -2.41 -13.36
CA THR A 49 10.32 -1.34 -13.25
C THR A 49 8.91 -1.92 -13.10
N SER A 50 8.51 -2.87 -13.96
CA SER A 50 7.20 -3.52 -13.89
C SER A 50 6.99 -4.28 -12.58
N TYR A 51 8.04 -4.96 -12.10
CA TYR A 51 8.01 -5.64 -10.80
C TYR A 51 7.86 -4.65 -9.63
N ASN A 52 8.60 -3.53 -9.65
CA ASN A 52 8.52 -2.50 -8.62
C ASN A 52 7.11 -1.86 -8.61
N LEU A 53 6.55 -1.51 -9.77
CA LEU A 53 5.18 -0.99 -9.87
C LEU A 53 4.13 -1.97 -9.31
N GLY A 54 4.27 -3.27 -9.59
CA GLY A 54 3.38 -4.29 -9.02
C GLY A 54 3.50 -4.41 -7.50
N ALA A 55 4.73 -4.31 -6.97
CA ALA A 55 5.00 -4.35 -5.53
C ALA A 55 4.39 -3.14 -4.79
N HIS A 56 4.36 -1.95 -5.43
CA HIS A 56 3.73 -0.75 -4.89
C HIS A 56 2.20 -0.91 -4.76
N GLY A 57 1.55 -1.70 -5.63
CA GLY A 57 0.10 -1.82 -5.67
C GLY A 57 -0.55 -2.29 -4.36
N VAL A 58 0.10 -3.19 -3.62
CA VAL A 58 -0.41 -3.69 -2.34
C VAL A 58 -0.34 -2.62 -1.25
N ILE A 59 0.76 -1.85 -1.22
CA ILE A 59 0.95 -0.78 -0.25
C ILE A 59 -0.03 0.37 -0.54
N ASN A 60 -0.15 0.75 -1.81
CA ASN A 60 -1.14 1.74 -2.25
C ASN A 60 -2.56 1.33 -1.89
N PHE A 61 -2.91 0.06 -2.03
CA PHE A 61 -4.23 -0.43 -1.61
C PHE A 61 -4.47 -0.22 -0.10
N ILE A 62 -3.50 -0.55 0.76
CA ILE A 62 -3.62 -0.35 2.21
C ILE A 62 -3.81 1.14 2.53
N VAL A 63 -2.97 2.00 1.96
CA VAL A 63 -3.02 3.46 2.14
C VAL A 63 -4.36 4.02 1.66
N ASN A 64 -4.86 3.58 0.50
CA ASN A 64 -6.17 4.01 -0.01
C ASN A 64 -7.33 3.60 0.90
N GLN A 65 -7.25 2.43 1.54
CA GLN A 65 -8.26 2.02 2.52
C GLN A 65 -8.22 2.88 3.80
N ILE A 66 -7.03 3.31 4.24
CA ILE A 66 -6.87 4.25 5.35
C ILE A 66 -7.46 5.61 4.95
N ASN A 67 -7.12 6.11 3.77
CA ASN A 67 -7.61 7.41 3.28
C ASN A 67 -9.13 7.44 3.16
N ARG A 68 -9.76 6.38 2.62
CA ARG A 68 -11.23 6.24 2.58
C ARG A 68 -11.89 6.22 3.95
N ALA A 69 -11.19 5.76 4.99
CA ALA A 69 -11.70 5.78 6.36
C ALA A 69 -11.53 7.13 7.05
N ASN A 70 -10.55 7.93 6.60
CA ASN A 70 -10.25 9.26 7.12
C ASN A 70 -11.06 10.36 6.40
N ASP A 71 -11.36 10.18 5.11
CA ASP A 71 -12.15 11.10 4.30
C ASP A 71 -13.32 10.37 3.59
N PRO A 72 -14.59 10.66 3.95
CA PRO A 72 -15.77 10.11 3.30
C PRO A 72 -15.90 10.46 1.81
N ASN A 73 -15.24 11.52 1.35
CA ASN A 73 -15.26 11.98 -0.04
C ASN A 73 -14.03 11.55 -0.84
N TYR A 74 -13.16 10.73 -0.27
CA TYR A 74 -11.92 10.32 -0.92
C TYR A 74 -12.19 9.69 -2.30
N LYS A 75 -11.66 10.32 -3.35
CA LYS A 75 -11.57 9.76 -4.69
C LYS A 75 -10.11 9.45 -4.95
N GLU A 76 -9.83 8.19 -5.27
CA GLU A 76 -8.50 7.76 -5.70
C GLU A 76 -8.20 8.43 -7.05
N GLU A 77 -7.24 9.37 -7.06
CA GLU A 77 -6.76 9.94 -8.31
C GLU A 77 -5.92 8.86 -9.02
N VAL A 78 -6.48 8.32 -10.11
CA VAL A 78 -5.71 7.51 -11.06
C VAL A 78 -4.77 8.46 -11.79
N ASN A 79 -3.49 8.45 -11.43
CA ASN A 79 -2.45 9.07 -12.24
C ASN A 79 -2.17 8.13 -13.42
N ASP A 80 -2.64 8.52 -14.61
CA ASP A 80 -2.32 7.91 -15.90
C ASP A 80 -0.87 8.17 -16.31
#